data_AF-A0A1G9EN08-F1
#
_entry.id   AF-A0A1G9EN08-F1
#
_cell.length_a   1.000
_cell.length_b   1.000
_cell.length_c   1.000
_cell.angle_alpha   90.00
_cell.angle_beta   90.00
_cell.angle_gamma   90.00
#
_symmetry.space_group_name_H-M   'P 1'
#
loop_
_entity.id
_entity.type
_entity.pdbx_description
1 polymer ?
#
loop_
_entity_poly.entity_id
_entity_poly.type
_entity_poly.pdbx_seq_one_letter_code
_entity_poly.pdbx_strand_id
1 'polypeptide(L)'
;MDNSRTYIAIDLKSFYASVECMDRGLDPLTTHLVVADASRTEKTICLAVSPSLKSYGISGRARLFEVVQKMKEVNRQRLGRLRGKTFRGSSWSAPELAADPFLEADYITAVPRMKHYMGLSTRIYKIYLRYIAPEDIHVYSIDEVMIDATKYLPLYHMTAHELAMEMIRAVLGETGITATAGIGPNLYLAKVAMDIEAKHIRPDADGVRIAELDEMSYRKKLWGHRPITDFWRVGRGYAASLARHGMFTMGDVARCSVRDEDLLYNLFGINAELLIDHAWGWEPCTIDLIKAYVPQSRSFSSGQVLSGPCGYEQTRIIVREMADAAAISLFEKRMLTDQVVLTLCYDTENLSDPEILKKYTGSVKKDRYGRRVPKDAHGTENIRRPTSSSRQIIDAVLALYDRIADPVLKIRRIYLDICHVVDDTSDLLTPRFSQEKEGNWEQLDLFTDYENLEKERKQEQETLEKERRLQDALLSIRQKYGKNAILKGTSLQEGATMRQRNDTVGGHRA
;
A
#
# COMPACT_ATOMS: atom_id res chain seq x y z
N MET A 1 18.71 -14.90 33.85
CA MET A 1 17.41 -14.39 33.39
C MET A 1 17.27 -14.89 31.98
N ASP A 2 16.28 -15.74 31.74
CA ASP A 2 16.04 -16.31 30.42
C ASP A 2 15.76 -15.15 29.45
N ASN A 3 16.53 -15.06 28.37
CA ASN A 3 16.60 -13.87 27.51
C ASN A 3 15.42 -13.88 26.52
N SER A 4 14.20 -14.10 27.01
CA SER A 4 12.99 -14.21 26.21
C SER A 4 12.63 -12.83 25.66
N ARG A 5 12.78 -12.65 24.35
CA ARG A 5 12.35 -11.44 23.66
C ARG A 5 10.86 -11.23 23.82
N THR A 6 10.43 -9.97 23.82
CA THR A 6 9.01 -9.61 23.88
C THR A 6 8.74 -8.49 22.89
N TYR A 7 7.83 -8.74 21.96
CA TYR A 7 7.39 -7.80 20.94
C TYR A 7 5.96 -7.35 21.22
N ILE A 8 5.68 -6.08 20.90
CA ILE A 8 4.34 -5.48 20.97
C ILE A 8 4.00 -4.98 19.56
N ALA A 9 2.91 -5.48 18.98
CA ALA A 9 2.30 -4.91 17.78
C ALA A 9 1.11 -4.03 18.20
N ILE A 10 0.99 -2.82 17.64
CA ILE A 10 -0.12 -1.89 17.93
C ILE A 10 -0.73 -1.43 16.61
N ASP A 11 -2.05 -1.58 16.46
CA ASP A 11 -2.85 -1.17 15.30
C ASP A 11 -3.98 -0.21 15.74
N LEU A 12 -4.02 0.99 15.15
CA LEU A 12 -5.03 2.00 15.45
C LEU A 12 -6.40 1.59 14.88
N LYS A 13 -7.42 1.63 15.74
CA LYS A 13 -8.72 1.06 15.42
C LYS A 13 -9.41 1.85 14.32
N SER A 14 -9.54 1.25 13.13
CA SER A 14 -10.22 1.86 11.97
C SER A 14 -9.72 3.27 11.66
N PHE A 15 -8.40 3.43 11.67
CA PHE A 15 -7.70 4.72 11.76
C PHE A 15 -8.37 5.87 11.01
N TYR A 16 -8.51 5.81 9.69
CA TYR A 16 -9.08 6.95 8.94
C TYR A 16 -10.51 7.29 9.35
N ALA A 17 -11.36 6.29 9.61
CA ALA A 17 -12.72 6.55 10.07
C ALA A 17 -12.73 7.19 11.46
N SER A 18 -11.81 6.78 12.33
CA SER A 18 -11.65 7.35 13.66
C SER A 18 -11.16 8.80 13.60
N VAL A 19 -10.19 9.11 12.72
CA VAL A 19 -9.78 10.50 12.48
C VAL A 19 -10.96 11.36 12.03
N GLU A 20 -11.73 10.88 11.04
CA GLU A 20 -12.89 11.63 10.54
C GLU A 20 -13.99 11.81 11.59
N CYS A 21 -14.18 10.87 12.52
CA CYS A 21 -15.11 11.03 13.64
C CYS A 21 -14.61 12.09 14.63
N MET A 22 -13.35 11.97 15.07
CA MET A 22 -12.76 12.89 16.05
C MET A 22 -12.75 14.34 15.57
N ASP A 23 -12.39 14.59 14.31
CA ASP A 23 -12.41 15.93 13.71
C ASP A 23 -13.82 16.54 13.63
N ARG A 24 -14.86 15.71 13.70
CA ARG A 24 -16.28 16.14 13.70
C ARG A 24 -16.87 16.20 15.10
N GLY A 25 -16.09 15.95 16.15
CA GLY A 25 -16.59 15.87 17.53
C GLY A 25 -17.51 14.66 17.75
N LEU A 26 -17.34 13.59 16.97
CA LEU A 26 -18.13 12.36 17.04
C LEU A 26 -17.30 11.23 17.67
N ASP A 27 -17.94 10.32 18.38
CA ASP A 27 -17.28 9.14 18.95
C ASP A 27 -16.98 8.09 17.85
N PRO A 28 -15.70 7.75 17.62
CA PRO A 28 -15.28 6.76 16.63
C PRO A 28 -15.90 5.37 16.79
N LEU A 29 -16.20 4.94 18.02
CA LEU A 29 -16.65 3.58 18.31
C LEU A 29 -18.13 3.39 18.01
N THR A 30 -18.92 4.45 18.13
CA THR A 30 -20.39 4.40 18.06
C THR A 30 -20.96 5.03 16.79
N THR A 31 -20.22 5.90 16.12
CA THR A 31 -20.68 6.60 14.91
C THR A 31 -20.57 5.73 13.67
N HIS A 32 -21.63 5.64 12.87
CA HIS A 32 -21.66 5.01 11.56
C HIS A 32 -21.01 5.94 10.53
N LEU A 33 -19.76 5.66 10.15
CA LEU A 33 -18.99 6.48 9.21
C LEU A 33 -18.20 5.62 8.24
N VAL A 34 -18.21 6.00 6.97
CA VAL A 34 -17.37 5.44 5.91
C VAL A 34 -16.49 6.51 5.29
N VAL A 35 -15.22 6.18 5.08
CA VAL A 35 -14.27 7.06 4.41
C VAL A 35 -14.22 6.67 2.93
N ALA A 36 -14.93 7.43 2.10
CA ALA A 36 -15.06 7.20 0.67
C ALA A 36 -15.39 8.52 -0.05
N ASP A 37 -14.95 8.64 -1.30
CA ASP A 37 -15.33 9.76 -2.15
C ASP A 37 -16.62 9.42 -2.93
N ALA A 38 -17.77 9.76 -2.35
CA ALA A 38 -19.09 9.53 -2.93
C ALA A 38 -19.35 10.36 -4.20
N SER A 39 -18.59 11.43 -4.45
CA SER A 39 -18.76 12.26 -5.66
C SER A 39 -18.37 11.52 -6.95
N ARG A 40 -17.64 10.41 -6.83
CA ARG A 40 -17.20 9.59 -7.96
C ARG A 40 -18.30 8.61 -8.40
N THR A 41 -18.18 7.36 -7.99
CA THR A 41 -19.16 6.31 -8.28
C THR A 41 -19.27 5.43 -7.04
N GLU A 42 -20.40 4.75 -6.86
CA GLU A 42 -20.55 3.77 -5.77
C GLU A 42 -19.56 2.58 -5.90
N LYS A 43 -18.90 2.43 -7.06
CA LYS A 43 -17.80 1.47 -7.25
C LYS A 43 -16.49 1.93 -6.59
N THR A 44 -16.45 3.10 -5.98
CA THR A 44 -15.28 3.61 -5.25
C THR A 44 -14.92 2.70 -4.08
N ILE A 45 -13.65 2.68 -3.70
CA ILE A 45 -13.16 1.94 -2.53
C ILE A 45 -13.46 2.77 -1.29
N CYS A 46 -14.01 2.12 -0.26
CA CYS A 46 -14.02 2.66 1.09
C CYS A 46 -12.64 2.42 1.70
N LEU A 47 -11.92 3.50 2.03
CA LEU A 47 -10.60 3.39 2.65
C LEU A 47 -10.68 2.93 4.11
N ALA A 48 -11.76 3.30 4.80
CA ALA A 48 -12.05 2.82 6.12
C ALA A 48 -13.56 2.79 6.36
N VAL A 49 -13.96 1.92 7.28
CA VAL A 49 -15.33 1.78 7.78
C VAL A 49 -15.24 1.81 9.30
N SER A 50 -16.10 2.58 9.95
CA SER A 50 -16.09 2.70 11.41
C SER A 50 -16.40 1.35 12.11
N PRO A 51 -15.93 1.16 13.35
CA PRO A 51 -16.21 -0.05 14.14
C PRO A 51 -17.70 -0.40 14.24
N SER A 52 -18.56 0.59 14.41
CA SER A 52 -20.01 0.40 14.52
C SER A 52 -20.62 -0.15 13.22
N LEU A 53 -20.18 0.32 12.04
CA LEU A 53 -20.62 -0.23 10.75
C LEU A 53 -20.06 -1.63 10.49
N LYS A 54 -18.82 -1.91 10.91
CA LYS A 54 -18.24 -3.26 10.82
C LYS A 54 -19.07 -4.29 11.61
N SER A 55 -19.76 -3.88 12.68
CA SER A 55 -20.66 -4.75 13.45
C SER A 55 -21.84 -5.29 12.63
N TYR A 56 -22.22 -4.61 11.54
CA TYR A 56 -23.21 -5.10 10.57
C TYR A 56 -22.64 -6.10 9.54
N GLY A 57 -21.37 -6.50 9.68
CA GLY A 57 -20.69 -7.42 8.75
C GLY A 57 -20.13 -6.73 7.51
N ILE A 58 -19.99 -5.40 7.53
CA ILE A 58 -19.35 -4.65 6.45
C ILE A 58 -17.83 -4.83 6.54
N SER A 59 -17.22 -5.26 5.44
CA SER A 59 -15.76 -5.39 5.34
C SER A 59 -15.06 -4.03 5.48
N GLY A 60 -13.93 -3.99 6.18
CA GLY A 60 -13.10 -2.78 6.27
C GLY A 60 -12.52 -2.29 4.94
N ARG A 61 -12.54 -3.14 3.89
CA ARG A 61 -12.11 -2.82 2.52
C ARG A 61 -13.25 -3.04 1.50
N ALA A 62 -14.46 -2.67 1.88
CA ALA A 62 -15.65 -2.73 1.03
C ALA A 62 -15.62 -1.67 -0.10
N ARG A 63 -16.46 -1.87 -1.11
CA ARG A 63 -16.88 -0.83 -2.06
C ARG A 63 -18.10 -0.10 -1.52
N LEU A 64 -18.27 1.16 -1.91
CA LEU A 64 -19.38 1.98 -1.39
C LEU A 64 -20.75 1.36 -1.70
N PHE A 65 -20.93 0.73 -2.87
CA PHE A 65 -22.18 0.03 -3.18
C PHE A 65 -22.45 -1.16 -2.23
N GLU A 66 -21.42 -1.85 -1.73
CA GLU A 66 -21.58 -2.95 -0.78
C GLU A 66 -22.07 -2.41 0.58
N VAL A 67 -21.58 -1.23 1.00
CA VAL A 67 -22.06 -0.51 2.18
C VAL A 67 -23.54 -0.14 2.00
N VAL A 68 -23.90 0.49 0.88
CA VAL A 68 -25.28 0.87 0.55
C VAL A 68 -26.22 -0.35 0.58
N GLN A 69 -25.81 -1.45 -0.05
CA GLN A 69 -26.58 -2.69 -0.07
C GLN A 69 -26.77 -3.26 1.33
N LYS A 70 -25.70 -3.27 2.14
CA LYS A 70 -25.78 -3.80 3.51
C LYS A 70 -26.66 -2.94 4.41
N MET A 71 -26.59 -1.62 4.30
CA MET A 71 -27.45 -0.71 5.06
C MET A 71 -28.92 -0.87 4.67
N LYS A 72 -29.24 -1.05 3.38
CA LYS A 72 -30.59 -1.40 2.94
C LYS A 72 -31.09 -2.71 3.54
N GLU A 73 -30.22 -3.71 3.68
CA GLU A 73 -30.57 -4.98 4.35
C GLU A 73 -30.84 -4.76 5.84
N VAL A 74 -29.98 -4.02 6.53
CA VAL A 74 -30.15 -3.67 7.95
C VAL A 74 -31.48 -2.93 8.18
N ASN A 75 -31.78 -1.92 7.37
CA ASN A 75 -33.02 -1.16 7.48
C ASN A 75 -34.26 -2.01 7.16
N ARG A 76 -34.17 -2.95 6.22
CA ARG A 76 -35.24 -3.92 5.96
C ARG A 76 -35.50 -4.81 7.18
N GLN A 77 -34.46 -5.28 7.85
CA GLN A 77 -34.59 -6.07 9.09
C GLN A 77 -35.19 -5.25 10.23
N ARG A 78 -34.74 -3.99 10.40
CA ARG A 78 -35.30 -3.06 11.39
C ARG A 78 -36.78 -2.80 11.12
N LEU A 79 -37.18 -2.52 9.88
CA LEU A 79 -38.56 -2.29 9.49
C LEU A 79 -39.45 -3.53 9.73
N GLY A 80 -38.92 -4.73 9.46
CA GLY A 80 -39.63 -5.98 9.75
C GLY A 80 -40.00 -6.14 11.23
N ARG A 81 -39.18 -5.61 12.16
CA ARG A 81 -39.44 -5.63 13.60
C ARG A 81 -40.54 -4.63 14.02
N LEU A 82 -40.83 -3.62 13.19
CA LEU A 82 -41.80 -2.56 13.48
C LEU A 82 -43.26 -2.93 13.14
N ARG A 83 -43.54 -4.17 12.69
CA ARG A 83 -44.89 -4.73 12.44
C ARG A 83 -45.83 -3.78 11.65
N GLY A 84 -45.31 -3.17 10.58
CA GLY A 84 -46.09 -2.31 9.67
C GLY A 84 -46.03 -0.80 9.96
N LYS A 85 -45.26 -0.37 10.97
CA LYS A 85 -44.97 1.06 11.21
C LYS A 85 -43.75 1.52 10.39
N THR A 86 -43.71 2.79 10.03
CA THR A 86 -42.61 3.42 9.27
C THR A 86 -41.56 4.03 10.20
N PHE A 87 -40.37 4.30 9.65
CA PHE A 87 -39.36 5.11 10.35
C PHE A 87 -39.84 6.56 10.49
N ARG A 88 -39.43 7.22 11.59
CA ARG A 88 -39.76 8.63 11.89
C ARG A 88 -38.62 9.59 11.58
N GLY A 89 -37.43 9.06 11.37
CA GLY A 89 -36.20 9.80 11.09
C GLY A 89 -35.06 8.82 10.85
N SER A 90 -33.84 9.36 10.74
CA SER A 90 -32.62 8.58 10.62
C SER A 90 -31.61 8.95 11.69
N SER A 91 -30.71 8.02 12.00
CA SER A 91 -29.55 8.31 12.85
C SER A 91 -28.35 7.49 12.39
N TRP A 92 -27.17 8.10 12.50
CA TRP A 92 -25.87 7.46 12.31
C TRP A 92 -25.24 7.05 13.64
N SER A 93 -25.89 7.26 14.78
CA SER A 93 -25.40 6.93 16.12
C SER A 93 -25.90 5.56 16.55
N ALA A 94 -25.00 4.60 16.78
CA ALA A 94 -25.38 3.27 17.23
C ALA A 94 -26.18 3.28 18.56
N PRO A 95 -25.82 4.09 19.58
CA PRO A 95 -26.63 4.26 20.79
C PRO A 95 -28.06 4.76 20.53
N GLU A 96 -28.23 5.76 19.68
CA GLU A 96 -29.56 6.30 19.33
C GLU A 96 -30.40 5.24 18.60
N LEU A 97 -29.80 4.53 17.65
CA LEU A 97 -30.45 3.44 16.92
C LEU A 97 -30.81 2.24 17.80
N ALA A 98 -30.10 2.04 18.91
CA ALA A 98 -30.42 1.02 19.90
C ALA A 98 -31.55 1.47 20.84
N ALA A 99 -31.58 2.76 21.19
CA ALA A 99 -32.60 3.36 22.04
C ALA A 99 -33.95 3.53 21.32
N ASP A 100 -33.94 3.95 20.06
CA ASP A 100 -35.15 4.17 19.26
C ASP A 100 -35.21 3.23 18.04
N PRO A 101 -36.09 2.20 18.07
CA PRO A 101 -36.28 1.29 16.94
C PRO A 101 -36.98 1.94 15.74
N PHE A 102 -37.60 3.12 15.90
CA PHE A 102 -38.26 3.88 14.83
C PHE A 102 -37.28 4.75 14.01
N LEU A 103 -35.99 4.74 14.34
CA LEU A 103 -34.97 5.39 13.54
C LEU A 103 -34.39 4.44 12.47
N GLU A 104 -34.31 4.96 11.25
CA GLU A 104 -33.58 4.36 10.14
C GLU A 104 -32.07 4.44 10.41
N ALA A 105 -31.34 3.34 10.21
CA ALA A 105 -29.89 3.35 10.34
C ALA A 105 -29.29 4.02 9.10
N ASP A 106 -28.56 5.11 9.33
CA ASP A 106 -27.88 5.90 8.32
C ASP A 106 -26.37 5.96 8.61
N TYR A 107 -25.60 6.56 7.72
CA TYR A 107 -24.16 6.68 7.88
C TYR A 107 -23.59 7.94 7.24
N ILE A 108 -22.50 8.44 7.83
CA ILE A 108 -21.76 9.58 7.31
C ILE A 108 -20.75 9.10 6.26
N THR A 109 -20.69 9.78 5.12
CA THR A 109 -19.61 9.58 4.15
C THR A 109 -18.60 10.71 4.24
N ALA A 110 -17.34 10.39 4.54
CA ALA A 110 -16.25 11.34 4.64
C ALA A 110 -15.26 11.17 3.47
N VAL A 111 -14.91 12.29 2.81
CA VAL A 111 -13.90 12.28 1.75
C VAL A 111 -12.51 12.04 2.38
N PRO A 112 -11.70 11.12 1.83
CA PRO A 112 -10.34 10.89 2.31
C PRO A 112 -9.48 12.17 2.34
N ARG A 113 -8.75 12.38 3.44
CA ARG A 113 -7.79 13.48 3.65
C ARG A 113 -6.39 12.94 3.96
N MET A 114 -5.71 12.39 2.96
CA MET A 114 -4.51 11.58 3.15
C MET A 114 -3.35 12.34 3.82
N LYS A 115 -3.13 13.62 3.48
CA LYS A 115 -2.07 14.43 4.10
C LYS A 115 -2.34 14.66 5.59
N HIS A 116 -3.61 14.84 5.94
CA HIS A 116 -4.03 14.99 7.33
C HIS A 116 -3.81 13.68 8.12
N TYR A 117 -4.16 12.53 7.55
CA TYR A 117 -3.90 11.22 8.18
C TYR A 117 -2.41 10.97 8.42
N MET A 118 -1.55 11.31 7.46
CA MET A 118 -0.09 11.20 7.62
C MET A 118 0.45 12.10 8.74
N GLY A 119 -0.05 13.33 8.83
CA GLY A 119 0.31 14.25 9.91
C GLY A 119 -0.08 13.72 11.30
N LEU A 120 -1.28 13.16 11.43
CA LEU A 120 -1.74 12.57 12.68
C LEU A 120 -0.97 11.29 13.03
N SER A 121 -0.71 10.43 12.05
CA SER A 121 0.14 9.25 12.23
C SER A 121 1.54 9.63 12.73
N THR A 122 2.14 10.68 12.19
CA THR A 122 3.43 11.21 12.67
C THR A 122 3.32 11.73 14.11
N ARG A 123 2.20 12.38 14.47
CA ARG A 123 1.96 12.81 15.86
C ARG A 123 1.86 11.61 16.81
N ILE A 124 1.15 10.56 16.40
CA ILE A 124 1.02 9.31 17.19
C ILE A 124 2.38 8.62 17.33
N TYR A 125 3.17 8.55 16.26
CA TYR A 125 4.53 8.00 16.32
C TYR A 125 5.41 8.76 17.32
N LYS A 126 5.29 10.09 17.40
CA LYS A 126 5.98 10.89 18.43
C LYS A 126 5.55 10.58 19.86
N ILE A 127 4.35 10.02 20.07
CA ILE A 127 3.92 9.53 21.40
C ILE A 127 4.70 8.26 21.73
N TYR A 128 4.79 7.30 20.80
CA TYR A 128 5.58 6.07 21.00
C TYR A 128 7.06 6.36 21.28
N LEU A 129 7.65 7.36 20.60
CA LEU A 129 9.04 7.78 20.82
C LEU A 129 9.34 8.32 22.23
N ARG A 130 8.32 8.60 23.06
CA ARG A 130 8.52 8.96 24.47
C ARG A 130 8.87 7.75 25.34
N TYR A 131 8.55 6.55 24.86
CA TYR A 131 8.70 5.28 25.57
C TYR A 131 9.79 4.40 24.94
N ILE A 132 9.87 4.38 23.61
CA ILE A 132 10.72 3.43 22.87
C ILE A 132 11.65 4.20 21.92
N ALA A 133 12.92 3.80 21.84
CA ALA A 133 13.88 4.35 20.90
C ALA A 133 13.53 3.99 19.45
N PRO A 134 13.79 4.87 18.46
CA PRO A 134 13.42 4.64 17.06
C PRO A 134 14.06 3.41 16.40
N GLU A 135 15.16 2.91 16.96
CA GLU A 135 15.84 1.69 16.53
C GLU A 135 15.00 0.44 16.84
N ASP A 136 14.27 0.45 17.97
CA ASP A 136 13.44 -0.65 18.47
C ASP A 136 11.97 -0.54 18.01
N ILE A 137 11.64 0.40 17.12
CA ILE A 137 10.32 0.53 16.49
C ILE A 137 10.41 0.31 14.97
N HIS A 138 9.57 -0.57 14.45
CA HIS A 138 9.32 -0.71 13.03
C HIS A 138 7.92 -0.20 12.67
N VAL A 139 7.85 0.84 11.83
CA VAL A 139 6.60 1.34 11.27
C VAL A 139 6.15 0.37 10.17
N TYR A 140 5.11 -0.41 10.46
CA TYR A 140 4.57 -1.40 9.53
C TYR A 140 3.59 -0.75 8.53
N SER A 141 2.77 0.18 8.99
CA SER A 141 1.87 1.00 8.17
C SER A 141 1.65 2.38 8.79
N ILE A 142 0.75 3.18 8.22
CA ILE A 142 0.36 4.49 8.76
C ILE A 142 -0.32 4.38 10.14
N ASP A 143 -0.93 3.24 10.44
CA ASP A 143 -1.70 2.96 11.63
C ASP A 143 -1.14 1.81 12.48
N GLU A 144 -0.07 1.16 12.01
CA GLU A 144 0.47 -0.04 12.65
C GLU A 144 1.97 0.07 12.91
N VAL A 145 2.39 -0.27 14.13
CA VAL A 145 3.79 -0.35 14.55
C VAL A 145 4.10 -1.69 15.20
N MET A 146 5.34 -2.15 15.05
CA MET A 146 5.92 -3.27 15.78
C MET A 146 7.05 -2.74 16.66
N ILE A 147 7.09 -3.15 17.91
CA ILE A 147 7.98 -2.64 18.95
C ILE A 147 8.72 -3.81 19.59
N ASP A 148 10.05 -3.72 19.71
CA ASP A 148 10.84 -4.60 20.57
C ASP A 148 10.82 -4.02 22.00
N ALA A 149 9.97 -4.58 22.85
CA ALA A 149 9.79 -4.08 24.22
C ALA A 149 10.81 -4.69 25.20
N THR A 150 11.61 -5.68 24.77
CA THR A 150 12.41 -6.55 25.65
C THR A 150 13.25 -5.79 26.67
N LYS A 151 13.96 -4.74 26.25
CA LYS A 151 14.84 -3.94 27.10
C LYS A 151 14.08 -2.94 27.98
N TYR A 152 12.86 -2.59 27.59
CA TYR A 152 12.06 -1.53 28.19
C TYR A 152 11.20 -2.04 29.35
N LEU A 153 10.79 -3.32 29.33
CA LEU A 153 10.03 -3.94 30.43
C LEU A 153 10.75 -3.83 31.79
N PRO A 154 12.04 -4.25 31.93
CA PRO A 154 12.75 -4.09 33.19
C PRO A 154 13.07 -2.63 33.52
N LEU A 155 13.27 -1.77 32.49
CA LEU A 155 13.55 -0.34 32.68
C LEU A 155 12.38 0.40 33.31
N TYR A 156 11.15 0.13 32.85
CA TYR A 156 9.94 0.75 33.37
C TYR A 156 9.32 0.01 34.57
N HIS A 157 9.85 -1.16 34.93
CA HIS A 157 9.25 -2.06 35.92
C HIS A 157 7.80 -2.40 35.57
N MET A 158 7.53 -2.62 34.28
CA MET A 158 6.20 -2.91 33.74
C MET A 158 6.21 -4.25 33.01
N THR A 159 5.08 -4.94 33.06
CA THR A 159 4.76 -6.02 32.12
C THR A 159 4.54 -5.45 30.71
N ALA A 160 4.64 -6.31 29.70
CA ALA A 160 4.37 -5.89 28.32
C ALA A 160 2.93 -5.39 28.14
N HIS A 161 1.97 -5.99 28.86
CA HIS A 161 0.58 -5.56 28.86
C HIS A 161 0.42 -4.15 29.43
N GLU A 162 1.06 -3.86 30.56
CA GLU A 162 1.02 -2.53 31.18
C GLU A 162 1.67 -1.48 30.28
N LEU A 163 2.84 -1.77 29.70
CA LEU A 163 3.53 -0.84 28.80
C LEU A 163 2.71 -0.58 27.52
N ALA A 164 2.11 -1.62 26.93
CA ALA A 164 1.22 -1.48 25.77
C ALA A 164 -0.01 -0.62 26.12
N MET A 165 -0.64 -0.88 27.26
CA MET A 165 -1.80 -0.12 27.73
C MET A 165 -1.45 1.35 27.98
N GLU A 166 -0.30 1.63 28.58
CA GLU A 166 0.19 2.99 28.84
C GLU A 166 0.38 3.77 27.53
N MET A 167 1.05 3.16 26.54
CA MET A 167 1.22 3.79 25.22
C MET A 167 -0.12 4.02 24.52
N ILE A 168 -1.05 3.07 24.58
CA ILE A 168 -2.37 3.20 23.95
C ILE A 168 -3.19 4.30 24.63
N ARG A 169 -3.18 4.38 25.97
CA ARG A 169 -3.88 5.44 26.71
C ARG A 169 -3.29 6.82 26.44
N ALA A 170 -1.98 6.93 26.27
CA ALA A 170 -1.35 8.18 25.86
C ALA A 170 -1.84 8.61 24.46
N VAL A 171 -1.92 7.67 23.50
CA VAL A 171 -2.48 7.94 22.17
C VAL A 171 -3.96 8.34 22.26
N LEU A 172 -4.76 7.61 23.04
CA LEU A 172 -6.18 7.90 23.24
C LEU A 172 -6.39 9.28 23.87
N GLY A 173 -5.64 9.63 24.92
CA GLY A 173 -5.76 10.92 25.61
C GLY A 173 -5.41 12.11 24.72
N GLU A 174 -4.49 11.95 23.78
CA GLU A 174 -4.04 13.05 22.90
C GLU A 174 -4.80 13.16 21.58
N THR A 175 -5.36 12.05 21.10
CA THR A 175 -5.95 11.96 19.76
C THR A 175 -7.42 11.54 19.76
N GLY A 176 -7.91 10.97 20.86
CA GLY A 176 -9.23 10.31 20.94
C GLY A 176 -9.32 9.00 20.16
N ILE A 177 -8.21 8.48 19.65
CA ILE A 177 -8.15 7.25 18.87
C ILE A 177 -7.63 6.12 19.75
N THR A 178 -8.43 5.06 19.89
CA THR A 178 -8.04 3.83 20.58
C THR A 178 -7.33 2.86 19.63
N ALA A 179 -6.67 1.84 20.18
CA ALA A 179 -5.88 0.88 19.43
C ALA A 179 -6.13 -0.56 19.92
N THR A 180 -5.66 -1.51 19.11
CA THR A 180 -5.56 -2.93 19.49
C THR A 180 -4.08 -3.28 19.56
N ALA A 181 -3.68 -4.08 20.54
CA ALA A 181 -2.32 -4.60 20.64
C ALA A 181 -2.28 -6.12 20.66
N GLY A 182 -1.16 -6.66 20.18
CA GLY A 182 -0.78 -8.04 20.35
C GLY A 182 0.62 -8.14 20.92
N ILE A 183 0.82 -9.08 21.84
CA ILE A 183 2.08 -9.32 22.52
C ILE A 183 2.52 -10.74 22.25
N GLY A 184 3.81 -10.94 21.95
CA GLY A 184 4.36 -12.27 21.77
C GLY A 184 5.88 -12.29 21.79
N PRO A 185 6.50 -13.49 21.81
CA PRO A 185 7.95 -13.63 21.91
C PRO A 185 8.68 -13.34 20.59
N ASN A 186 7.94 -13.22 19.48
CA ASN A 186 8.43 -12.87 18.16
C ASN A 186 7.41 -12.00 17.39
N LEU A 187 7.83 -11.41 16.27
CA LEU A 187 7.00 -10.50 15.48
C LEU A 187 5.74 -11.18 14.94
N TYR A 188 5.82 -12.46 14.55
CA TYR A 188 4.67 -13.22 14.05
C TYR A 188 3.59 -13.40 15.11
N LEU A 189 3.97 -13.87 16.30
CA LEU A 189 3.02 -14.12 17.38
C LEU A 189 2.41 -12.83 17.92
N ALA A 190 3.18 -11.74 18.03
CA ALA A 190 2.64 -10.43 18.38
C ALA A 190 1.60 -9.98 17.34
N LYS A 191 1.90 -10.12 16.05
CA LYS A 191 0.99 -9.75 14.96
C LYS A 191 -0.27 -10.61 14.94
N VAL A 192 -0.15 -11.93 15.10
CA VAL A 192 -1.30 -12.86 15.10
C VAL A 192 -2.16 -12.71 16.35
N ALA A 193 -1.56 -12.44 17.51
CA ALA A 193 -2.30 -12.12 18.73
C ALA A 193 -3.20 -10.91 18.50
N MET A 194 -2.66 -9.85 17.88
CA MET A 194 -3.42 -8.65 17.53
C MET A 194 -4.50 -8.91 16.47
N ASP A 195 -4.14 -9.58 15.38
CA ASP A 195 -5.01 -9.74 14.21
C ASP A 195 -6.14 -10.75 14.42
N ILE A 196 -5.95 -11.76 15.27
CA ILE A 196 -6.91 -12.86 15.45
C ILE A 196 -7.49 -12.85 16.86
N GLU A 197 -6.67 -13.05 17.89
CA GLU A 197 -7.15 -13.22 19.27
C GLU A 197 -7.78 -11.93 19.81
N ALA A 198 -7.12 -10.78 19.64
CA ALA A 198 -7.58 -9.52 20.20
C ALA A 198 -8.94 -9.09 19.63
N LYS A 199 -9.31 -9.53 18.42
CA LYS A 199 -10.63 -9.24 17.84
C LYS A 199 -11.79 -9.91 18.59
N HIS A 200 -11.52 -11.02 19.28
CA HIS A 200 -12.49 -11.78 20.06
C HIS A 200 -12.58 -11.33 21.53
N ILE A 201 -11.63 -10.52 21.98
CA ILE A 201 -11.62 -9.95 23.33
C ILE A 201 -12.63 -8.80 23.41
N ARG A 202 -13.40 -8.77 24.51
CA ARG A 202 -14.30 -7.64 24.79
C ARG A 202 -13.45 -6.40 25.05
N PRO A 203 -13.73 -5.27 24.39
CA PRO A 203 -13.00 -4.04 24.67
C PRO A 203 -13.22 -3.62 26.12
N ASP A 204 -12.21 -2.99 26.71
CA ASP A 204 -12.36 -2.30 27.99
C ASP A 204 -13.15 -0.97 27.83
N ALA A 205 -13.23 -0.19 28.91
CA ALA A 205 -13.93 1.10 28.92
C ALA A 205 -13.36 2.10 27.90
N ASP A 206 -12.07 1.99 27.59
CA ASP A 206 -11.32 2.85 26.66
C ASP A 206 -11.35 2.29 25.21
N GLY A 207 -12.08 1.19 24.98
CA GLY A 207 -12.20 0.55 23.67
C GLY A 207 -11.00 -0.32 23.27
N VAL A 208 -10.02 -0.48 24.17
CA VAL A 208 -8.73 -1.14 23.98
C VAL A 208 -8.91 -2.65 23.99
N ARG A 209 -8.11 -3.34 23.17
CA ARG A 209 -8.04 -4.80 23.14
C ARG A 209 -6.58 -5.22 23.06
N ILE A 210 -6.14 -6.02 24.02
CA ILE A 210 -4.77 -6.56 24.06
C ILE A 210 -4.88 -8.07 24.13
N ALA A 211 -4.15 -8.78 23.27
CA ALA A 211 -4.02 -10.22 23.34
C ALA A 211 -2.56 -10.62 23.41
N GLU A 212 -2.30 -11.78 24.02
CA GLU A 212 -0.96 -12.32 24.20
C GLU A 212 -0.92 -13.75 23.69
N LEU A 213 0.14 -14.07 22.96
CA LEU A 213 0.43 -15.42 22.48
C LEU A 213 1.90 -15.75 22.67
N ASP A 214 2.14 -16.93 23.25
CA ASP A 214 3.39 -17.66 23.15
C ASP A 214 3.24 -18.84 22.16
N GLU A 215 4.31 -19.58 21.91
CA GLU A 215 4.30 -20.70 20.98
C GLU A 215 3.27 -21.78 21.36
N MET A 216 3.14 -22.09 22.65
CA MET A 216 2.26 -23.17 23.12
C MET A 216 0.79 -22.77 23.04
N SER A 217 0.45 -21.57 23.51
CA SER A 217 -0.89 -21.00 23.44
C SER A 217 -1.33 -20.77 21.99
N TYR A 218 -0.42 -20.35 21.11
CA TYR A 218 -0.67 -20.28 19.67
C TYR A 218 -1.09 -21.64 19.10
N ARG A 219 -0.31 -22.70 19.34
CA ARG A 219 -0.63 -24.05 18.86
C ARG A 219 -1.95 -24.55 19.43
N LYS A 220 -2.19 -24.33 20.72
CA LYS A 220 -3.41 -24.77 21.40
C LYS A 220 -4.67 -24.08 20.89
N LYS A 221 -4.59 -22.77 20.64
CA LYS A 221 -5.77 -21.95 20.30
C LYS A 221 -6.00 -21.85 18.80
N LEU A 222 -4.94 -21.72 18.00
CA LEU A 222 -5.03 -21.25 16.62
C LEU A 222 -4.72 -22.31 15.55
N TRP A 223 -4.17 -23.47 15.89
CA TRP A 223 -3.97 -24.54 14.89
C TRP A 223 -5.25 -25.02 14.20
N GLY A 224 -6.41 -24.87 14.86
CA GLY A 224 -7.72 -25.19 14.30
C GLY A 224 -8.43 -23.99 13.65
N HIS A 225 -7.84 -22.79 13.68
CA HIS A 225 -8.50 -21.56 13.24
C HIS A 225 -8.82 -21.58 11.75
N ARG A 226 -10.00 -21.05 11.40
CA ARG A 226 -10.43 -20.84 10.02
C ARG A 226 -11.13 -19.49 9.90
N PRO A 227 -10.96 -18.78 8.78
CA PRO A 227 -10.16 -19.17 7.61
C PRO A 227 -8.65 -18.98 7.81
N ILE A 228 -7.82 -19.80 7.14
CA ILE A 228 -6.35 -19.67 7.19
C ILE A 228 -5.84 -18.32 6.64
N THR A 229 -6.67 -17.59 5.89
CA THR A 229 -6.35 -16.26 5.37
C THR A 229 -6.29 -15.16 6.44
N ASP A 230 -6.70 -15.47 7.68
CA ASP A 230 -6.57 -14.54 8.80
C ASP A 230 -5.14 -14.48 9.35
N PHE A 231 -4.32 -15.50 9.07
CA PHE A 231 -2.92 -15.49 9.48
C PHE A 231 -2.09 -14.56 8.61
N TRP A 232 -1.17 -13.87 9.27
CA TRP A 232 -0.23 -12.98 8.61
C TRP A 232 0.52 -13.72 7.49
N ARG A 233 0.69 -13.03 6.35
CA ARG A 233 1.29 -13.53 5.10
C ARG A 233 0.53 -14.64 4.34
N VAL A 234 -0.58 -15.16 4.84
CA VAL A 234 -1.39 -16.15 4.11
C VAL A 234 -2.49 -15.50 3.27
N GLY A 235 -2.19 -15.26 1.99
CA GLY A 235 -3.15 -14.72 1.03
C GLY A 235 -4.11 -15.76 0.44
N ARG A 236 -5.10 -15.30 -0.36
CA ARG A 236 -6.05 -16.19 -1.08
C ARG A 236 -5.35 -17.21 -1.99
N GLY A 237 -4.22 -16.83 -2.58
CA GLY A 237 -3.42 -17.72 -3.43
C GLY A 237 -2.83 -18.90 -2.64
N TYR A 238 -2.23 -18.61 -1.47
CA TYR A 238 -1.75 -19.65 -0.55
C TYR A 238 -2.89 -20.53 -0.09
N ALA A 239 -3.97 -19.94 0.41
CA ALA A 239 -5.14 -20.70 0.88
C ALA A 239 -5.73 -21.62 -0.21
N ALA A 240 -5.85 -21.14 -1.45
CA ALA A 240 -6.32 -21.97 -2.56
C ALA A 240 -5.32 -23.09 -2.93
N SER A 241 -4.01 -22.82 -2.86
CA SER A 241 -2.99 -23.85 -3.12
C SER A 241 -2.97 -24.94 -2.05
N LEU A 242 -3.04 -24.54 -0.77
CA LEU A 242 -3.12 -25.44 0.38
C LEU A 242 -4.40 -26.27 0.36
N ALA A 243 -5.55 -25.66 0.08
CA ALA A 243 -6.84 -26.34 0.02
C ALA A 243 -6.89 -27.44 -1.04
N ARG A 244 -6.19 -27.27 -2.19
CA ARG A 244 -6.06 -28.32 -3.22
C ARG A 244 -5.36 -29.58 -2.71
N HIS A 245 -4.57 -29.47 -1.65
CA HIS A 245 -3.84 -30.55 -1.01
C HIS A 245 -4.45 -30.93 0.35
N GLY A 246 -5.70 -30.52 0.61
CA GLY A 246 -6.44 -30.87 1.85
C GLY A 246 -6.01 -30.11 3.10
N MET A 247 -5.19 -29.06 2.97
CA MET A 247 -4.74 -28.24 4.10
C MET A 247 -5.62 -26.98 4.22
N PHE A 248 -6.25 -26.80 5.38
CA PHE A 248 -7.19 -25.70 5.63
C PHE A 248 -6.85 -24.87 6.88
N THR A 249 -5.92 -25.32 7.72
CA THR A 249 -5.49 -24.63 8.93
C THR A 249 -3.97 -24.65 9.10
N MET A 250 -3.43 -23.81 9.99
CA MET A 250 -1.99 -23.85 10.32
C MET A 250 -1.57 -25.20 10.92
N GLY A 251 -2.44 -25.86 11.67
CA GLY A 251 -2.18 -27.22 12.16
C GLY A 251 -2.07 -28.25 11.04
N ASP A 252 -2.79 -28.09 9.92
CA ASP A 252 -2.62 -28.96 8.74
C ASP A 252 -1.24 -28.76 8.11
N VAL A 253 -0.81 -27.49 7.97
CA VAL A 253 0.52 -27.13 7.44
C VAL A 253 1.63 -27.68 8.33
N ALA A 254 1.54 -27.51 9.65
CA ALA A 254 2.51 -28.03 10.61
C ALA A 254 2.60 -29.57 10.56
N ARG A 255 1.47 -30.27 10.41
CA ARG A 255 1.47 -31.73 10.20
C ARG A 255 2.07 -32.13 8.86
N CYS A 256 1.83 -31.34 7.81
CA CYS A 256 2.43 -31.57 6.49
C CYS A 256 3.94 -31.41 6.56
N SER A 257 4.46 -30.38 7.23
CA SER A 257 5.92 -30.16 7.33
C SER A 257 6.65 -31.32 8.01
N VAL A 258 5.99 -32.07 8.90
CA VAL A 258 6.58 -33.27 9.53
C VAL A 258 6.48 -34.51 8.63
N ARG A 259 5.47 -34.58 7.76
CA ARG A 259 5.17 -35.78 6.96
C ARG A 259 5.76 -35.74 5.55
N ASP A 260 5.72 -34.56 4.92
CA ASP A 260 6.07 -34.31 3.53
C ASP A 260 6.36 -32.81 3.37
N GLU A 261 7.54 -32.41 3.84
CA GLU A 261 8.04 -31.04 3.73
C GLU A 261 8.30 -30.63 2.28
N ASP A 262 8.80 -31.57 1.47
CA ASP A 262 9.12 -31.37 0.05
C ASP A 262 7.90 -30.88 -0.74
N LEU A 263 6.69 -31.36 -0.41
CA LEU A 263 5.46 -30.84 -1.00
C LEU A 263 5.31 -29.33 -0.80
N LEU A 264 5.58 -28.81 0.41
CA LEU A 264 5.44 -27.37 0.69
C LEU A 264 6.46 -26.56 -0.10
N TYR A 265 7.71 -27.03 -0.19
CA TYR A 265 8.75 -26.42 -1.00
C TYR A 265 8.44 -26.45 -2.50
N ASN A 266 7.89 -27.56 -3.00
CA ASN A 266 7.44 -27.65 -4.39
C ASN A 266 6.30 -26.68 -4.71
N LEU A 267 5.43 -26.37 -3.73
CA LEU A 267 4.30 -25.46 -3.92
C LEU A 267 4.67 -23.99 -3.80
N PHE A 268 5.57 -23.63 -2.88
CA PHE A 268 5.83 -22.22 -2.50
C PHE A 268 7.29 -21.78 -2.68
N GLY A 269 8.18 -22.68 -3.10
CA GLY A 269 9.62 -22.43 -3.19
C GLY A 269 10.20 -22.06 -1.83
N ILE A 270 11.15 -21.12 -1.81
CA ILE A 270 11.80 -20.64 -0.58
C ILE A 270 10.82 -20.05 0.46
N ASN A 271 9.63 -19.62 0.04
CA ASN A 271 8.63 -19.10 0.97
C ASN A 271 7.93 -20.21 1.79
N ALA A 272 8.15 -21.49 1.45
CA ALA A 272 7.66 -22.61 2.25
C ALA A 272 8.23 -22.56 3.67
N GLU A 273 9.50 -22.21 3.82
CA GLU A 273 10.17 -22.09 5.13
C GLU A 273 9.42 -21.13 6.05
N LEU A 274 9.12 -19.93 5.57
CA LEU A 274 8.35 -18.93 6.32
C LEU A 274 6.97 -19.46 6.73
N LEU A 275 6.30 -20.18 5.83
CA LEU A 275 4.98 -20.76 6.10
C LEU A 275 5.06 -21.88 7.14
N ILE A 276 6.11 -22.70 7.10
CA ILE A 276 6.37 -23.79 8.06
C ILE A 276 6.67 -23.19 9.43
N ASP A 277 7.59 -22.23 9.51
CA ASP A 277 7.94 -21.52 10.75
C ASP A 277 6.70 -20.90 11.39
N HIS A 278 5.91 -20.16 10.61
CA HIS A 278 4.66 -19.55 11.08
C HIS A 278 3.63 -20.59 11.52
N ALA A 279 3.57 -21.76 10.88
CA ALA A 279 2.70 -22.86 11.33
C ALA A 279 3.09 -23.40 12.72
N TRP A 280 4.37 -23.32 13.08
CA TRP A 280 4.89 -23.69 14.41
C TRP A 280 4.91 -22.54 15.43
N GLY A 281 4.63 -21.31 14.98
CA GLY A 281 4.65 -20.09 15.79
C GLY A 281 6.04 -19.45 15.89
N TRP A 282 6.95 -19.81 15.00
CA TRP A 282 8.32 -19.33 14.96
C TRP A 282 8.47 -18.17 13.98
N GLU A 283 9.31 -17.21 14.33
CA GLU A 283 9.72 -16.09 13.47
C GLU A 283 11.06 -15.57 13.96
N PRO A 284 12.17 -15.89 13.27
CA PRO A 284 13.51 -15.50 13.71
C PRO A 284 13.83 -14.03 13.40
N CYS A 285 13.08 -13.36 12.52
CA CYS A 285 13.35 -11.98 12.14
C CYS A 285 13.16 -11.02 13.32
N THR A 286 14.15 -10.15 13.54
CA THR A 286 14.13 -9.11 14.58
C THR A 286 14.04 -7.72 13.96
N ILE A 287 13.67 -6.73 14.77
CA ILE A 287 13.70 -5.33 14.32
C ILE A 287 15.11 -4.91 13.89
N ASP A 288 16.16 -5.32 14.62
CA ASP A 288 17.55 -5.07 14.22
C ASP A 288 17.86 -5.61 12.81
N LEU A 289 17.42 -6.83 12.49
CA LEU A 289 17.60 -7.43 11.17
C LEU A 289 16.82 -6.68 10.09
N ILE A 290 15.59 -6.23 10.39
CA ILE A 290 14.79 -5.40 9.48
C ILE A 290 15.53 -4.09 9.17
N LYS A 291 16.13 -3.45 10.17
CA LYS A 291 16.85 -2.18 10.01
C LYS A 291 18.19 -2.35 9.29
N ALA A 292 18.85 -3.51 9.47
CA ALA A 292 20.09 -3.85 8.80
C ALA A 292 19.92 -4.32 7.35
N TYR A 293 18.69 -4.65 6.93
CA TYR A 293 18.43 -5.17 5.59
C TYR A 293 18.75 -4.14 4.50
N VAL A 294 19.61 -4.53 3.56
CA VAL A 294 19.93 -3.77 2.36
C VAL A 294 19.43 -4.55 1.14
N PRO A 295 18.46 -4.04 0.38
CA PRO A 295 17.95 -4.74 -0.80
C PRO A 295 19.01 -4.81 -1.90
N GLN A 296 19.02 -5.92 -2.65
CA GLN A 296 19.91 -6.11 -3.79
C GLN A 296 19.65 -5.09 -4.91
N SER A 297 18.39 -4.70 -5.10
CA SER A 297 17.98 -3.66 -6.04
C SER A 297 16.86 -2.80 -5.44
N ARG A 298 16.85 -1.52 -5.82
CA ARG A 298 15.82 -0.56 -5.42
C ARG A 298 14.99 -0.20 -6.67
N SER A 299 13.70 0.04 -6.47
CA SER A 299 12.80 0.48 -7.54
C SER A 299 11.77 1.48 -7.03
N PHE A 300 11.22 2.26 -7.95
CA PHE A 300 10.07 3.13 -7.69
C PHE A 300 8.97 2.82 -8.69
N SER A 301 7.76 2.58 -8.19
CA SER A 301 6.61 2.33 -9.04
C SER A 301 5.58 3.45 -8.94
N SER A 302 4.97 3.77 -10.08
CA SER A 302 3.87 4.71 -10.18
C SER A 302 2.72 4.07 -10.94
N GLY A 303 1.62 3.83 -10.23
CA GLY A 303 0.40 3.27 -10.79
C GLY A 303 -0.69 4.33 -10.97
N GLN A 304 -1.40 4.28 -12.10
CA GLN A 304 -2.56 5.11 -12.38
C GLN A 304 -3.75 4.27 -12.82
N VAL A 305 -4.87 4.41 -12.11
CA VAL A 305 -6.19 3.98 -12.57
C VAL A 305 -6.88 5.20 -13.16
N LEU A 306 -7.20 5.14 -14.44
CA LEU A 306 -7.82 6.25 -15.17
C LEU A 306 -9.30 6.41 -14.78
N SER A 307 -9.82 7.63 -14.88
CA SER A 307 -11.23 7.93 -14.58
C SER A 307 -12.17 7.21 -15.56
N GLY A 308 -11.82 7.26 -16.85
CA GLY A 308 -12.44 6.55 -17.97
C GLY A 308 -11.43 5.70 -18.75
N PRO A 309 -11.87 4.83 -19.66
CA PRO A 309 -11.01 4.22 -20.65
C PRO A 309 -10.44 5.29 -21.59
N CYS A 310 -9.12 5.35 -21.74
CA CYS A 310 -8.44 6.33 -22.60
C CYS A 310 -7.93 5.68 -23.88
N GLY A 311 -8.00 6.42 -25.00
CA GLY A 311 -7.43 5.99 -26.27
C GLY A 311 -5.90 6.08 -26.29
N TYR A 312 -5.30 5.68 -27.41
CA TYR A 312 -3.85 5.64 -27.59
C TYR A 312 -3.17 7.01 -27.40
N GLU A 313 -3.61 8.05 -28.10
CA GLU A 313 -2.99 9.38 -28.05
C GLU A 313 -3.09 10.02 -26.67
N GLN A 314 -4.28 9.94 -26.05
CA GLN A 314 -4.49 10.46 -24.71
C GLN A 314 -3.61 9.73 -23.69
N THR A 315 -3.51 8.41 -23.79
CA THR A 315 -2.68 7.62 -22.89
C THR A 315 -1.20 7.94 -23.06
N ARG A 316 -0.75 8.21 -24.28
CA ARG A 316 0.63 8.64 -24.57
C ARG A 316 0.99 9.94 -23.84
N ILE A 317 0.07 10.90 -23.77
CA ILE A 317 0.25 12.14 -23.00
C ILE A 317 0.39 11.81 -21.50
N ILE A 318 -0.47 10.94 -20.96
CA ILE A 318 -0.43 10.56 -19.54
C ILE A 318 0.87 9.82 -19.19
N VAL A 319 1.32 8.90 -20.06
CA VAL A 319 2.58 8.18 -19.88
C VAL A 319 3.77 9.14 -19.87
N ARG A 320 3.77 10.16 -20.75
CA ARG A 320 4.78 11.24 -20.73
C ARG A 320 4.80 11.98 -19.39
N GLU A 321 3.62 12.32 -18.87
CA GLU A 321 3.49 12.98 -17.56
C GLU A 321 4.01 12.10 -16.42
N MET A 322 3.73 10.80 -16.46
CA MET A 322 4.22 9.83 -15.47
C MET A 322 5.75 9.70 -15.53
N ALA A 323 6.33 9.64 -16.73
CA ALA A 323 7.78 9.58 -16.93
C ALA A 323 8.49 10.85 -16.42
N ASP A 324 7.93 12.03 -16.72
CA ASP A 324 8.48 13.30 -16.23
C ASP A 324 8.41 13.42 -14.70
N ALA A 325 7.29 13.01 -14.10
CA ALA A 325 7.14 12.98 -12.65
C ALA A 325 8.14 12.00 -12.00
N ALA A 326 8.38 10.85 -12.62
CA ALA A 326 9.36 9.87 -12.16
C ALA A 326 10.79 10.44 -12.23
N ALA A 327 11.16 11.08 -13.33
CA ALA A 327 12.47 11.73 -13.49
C ALA A 327 12.71 12.81 -12.43
N ILE A 328 11.71 13.68 -12.19
CA ILE A 328 11.80 14.72 -11.16
C ILE A 328 11.92 14.11 -9.76
N SER A 329 11.22 13.00 -9.49
CA SER A 329 11.36 12.31 -8.20
C SER A 329 12.73 11.65 -8.01
N LEU A 330 13.34 11.14 -9.08
CA LEU A 330 14.71 10.61 -9.04
C LEU A 330 15.70 11.74 -8.75
N PHE A 331 15.54 12.86 -9.46
CA PHE A 331 16.37 14.04 -9.29
C PHE A 331 16.29 14.62 -7.87
N GLU A 332 15.07 14.80 -7.33
CA GLU A 332 14.85 15.30 -5.97
C GLU A 332 15.49 14.40 -4.91
N LYS A 333 15.48 13.07 -5.11
CA LYS A 333 16.05 12.09 -4.20
C LYS A 333 17.54 11.84 -4.42
N ARG A 334 18.17 12.51 -5.41
CA ARG A 334 19.54 12.26 -5.85
C ARG A 334 19.76 10.79 -6.20
N MET A 335 18.96 10.27 -7.12
CA MET A 335 19.04 8.89 -7.58
C MET A 335 19.03 8.82 -9.10
N LEU A 336 19.58 7.74 -9.66
CA LEU A 336 19.66 7.46 -11.09
C LEU A 336 19.03 6.10 -11.39
N THR A 337 18.60 5.89 -12.63
CA THR A 337 18.06 4.61 -13.12
C THR A 337 18.60 4.28 -14.51
N ASP A 338 18.79 2.99 -14.79
CA ASP A 338 19.14 2.47 -16.11
C ASP A 338 18.03 1.60 -16.73
N GLN A 339 16.88 1.46 -16.08
CA GLN A 339 15.83 0.56 -16.56
C GLN A 339 14.43 1.07 -16.20
N VAL A 340 13.54 1.05 -17.20
CA VAL A 340 12.13 1.37 -17.06
C VAL A 340 11.27 0.21 -17.51
N VAL A 341 10.17 -0.03 -16.81
CA VAL A 341 9.18 -1.06 -17.12
C VAL A 341 7.82 -0.40 -17.23
N LEU A 342 7.08 -0.70 -18.29
CA LEU A 342 5.76 -0.15 -18.53
C LEU A 342 4.75 -1.29 -18.68
N THR A 343 3.68 -1.22 -17.90
CA THR A 343 2.55 -2.15 -17.99
C THR A 343 1.26 -1.39 -18.26
N LEU A 344 0.57 -1.76 -19.33
CA LEU A 344 -0.71 -1.19 -19.76
C LEU A 344 -1.81 -2.24 -19.61
N CYS A 345 -2.77 -1.98 -18.73
CA CYS A 345 -3.96 -2.83 -18.60
C CYS A 345 -5.12 -2.22 -19.38
N TYR A 346 -5.62 -2.99 -20.35
CA TYR A 346 -6.75 -2.60 -21.18
C TYR A 346 -8.09 -2.70 -20.45
N ASP A 347 -9.06 -1.91 -20.92
CA ASP A 347 -10.40 -1.90 -20.36
C ASP A 347 -11.25 -3.11 -20.82
N THR A 348 -12.21 -3.49 -19.98
CA THR A 348 -13.27 -4.47 -20.29
C THR A 348 -14.16 -4.06 -21.47
N GLU A 349 -14.38 -2.76 -21.66
CA GLU A 349 -15.25 -2.22 -22.71
C GLU A 349 -14.74 -2.55 -24.11
N ASN A 350 -13.44 -2.77 -24.28
CA ASN A 350 -12.85 -3.14 -25.58
C ASN A 350 -13.44 -4.43 -26.17
N LEU A 351 -13.80 -5.40 -25.33
CA LEU A 351 -14.41 -6.66 -25.79
C LEU A 351 -15.95 -6.59 -25.83
N SER A 352 -16.53 -5.48 -25.38
CA SER A 352 -17.97 -5.21 -25.47
C SER A 352 -18.31 -4.37 -26.71
N ASP A 353 -17.34 -3.64 -27.25
CA ASP A 353 -17.48 -2.82 -28.46
C ASP A 353 -17.33 -3.68 -29.73
N PRO A 354 -18.39 -3.79 -30.58
CA PRO A 354 -18.36 -4.59 -31.79
C PRO A 354 -17.29 -4.17 -32.81
N GLU A 355 -16.94 -2.88 -32.86
CA GLU A 355 -15.97 -2.37 -33.84
C GLU A 355 -14.52 -2.68 -33.45
N ILE A 356 -14.23 -2.68 -32.14
CA ILE A 356 -12.92 -3.08 -31.60
C ILE A 356 -12.78 -4.60 -31.71
N LEU A 357 -13.85 -5.37 -31.42
CA LEU A 357 -13.82 -6.83 -31.47
C LEU A 357 -13.48 -7.37 -32.87
N LYS A 358 -13.93 -6.71 -33.94
CA LYS A 358 -13.59 -7.07 -35.33
C LYS A 358 -12.11 -6.89 -35.65
N LYS A 359 -11.47 -5.90 -35.03
CA LYS A 359 -10.08 -5.51 -35.29
C LYS A 359 -9.08 -6.24 -34.39
N TYR A 360 -9.49 -6.58 -33.17
CA TYR A 360 -8.62 -7.19 -32.18
C TYR A 360 -8.54 -8.72 -32.34
N THR A 361 -7.35 -9.23 -32.67
CA THR A 361 -7.06 -10.67 -32.81
C THR A 361 -6.20 -11.23 -31.68
N GLY A 362 -5.91 -10.43 -30.65
CA GLY A 362 -4.99 -10.80 -29.57
C GLY A 362 -5.61 -11.72 -28.50
N SER A 363 -4.75 -12.16 -27.58
CA SER A 363 -5.14 -13.06 -26.48
C SER A 363 -5.99 -12.36 -25.41
N VAL A 364 -6.96 -13.08 -24.85
CA VAL A 364 -7.88 -12.58 -23.81
C VAL A 364 -7.61 -13.31 -22.51
N LYS A 365 -7.63 -12.58 -21.39
CA LYS A 365 -7.57 -13.15 -20.02
C LYS A 365 -8.87 -12.89 -19.26
N LYS A 366 -9.04 -13.56 -18.13
CA LYS A 366 -10.13 -13.28 -17.18
C LYS A 366 -9.62 -12.41 -16.04
N ASP A 367 -10.37 -11.37 -15.68
CA ASP A 367 -10.07 -10.53 -14.53
C ASP A 367 -10.47 -11.20 -13.19
N ARG A 368 -10.25 -10.51 -12.07
CA ARG A 368 -10.61 -10.99 -10.73
C ARG A 368 -12.11 -11.28 -10.55
N TYR A 369 -12.97 -10.66 -11.36
CA TYR A 369 -14.42 -10.85 -11.34
C TYR A 369 -14.88 -11.86 -12.42
N GLY A 370 -13.95 -12.54 -13.10
CA GLY A 370 -14.23 -13.50 -14.15
C GLY A 370 -14.58 -12.88 -15.51
N ARG A 371 -14.50 -11.56 -15.65
CA ARG A 371 -14.82 -10.84 -16.89
C ARG A 371 -13.68 -10.99 -17.89
N ARG A 372 -14.03 -11.09 -19.17
CA ARG A 372 -13.05 -11.15 -20.26
C ARG A 372 -12.44 -9.78 -20.49
N VAL A 373 -11.11 -9.71 -20.55
CA VAL A 373 -10.33 -8.50 -20.86
C VAL A 373 -9.18 -8.84 -21.80
N PRO A 374 -8.75 -7.93 -22.68
CA PRO A 374 -7.53 -8.13 -23.46
C PRO A 374 -6.32 -8.41 -22.53
N LYS A 375 -5.34 -9.18 -23.01
CA LYS A 375 -4.09 -9.39 -22.26
C LYS A 375 -3.35 -8.05 -22.14
N ASP A 376 -2.81 -7.78 -20.96
CA ASP A 376 -2.07 -6.54 -20.69
C ASP A 376 -0.82 -6.48 -21.58
N ALA A 377 -0.48 -5.28 -22.05
CA ALA A 377 0.81 -5.02 -22.67
C ALA A 377 1.84 -4.74 -21.58
N HIS A 378 3.02 -5.33 -21.71
CA HIS A 378 4.11 -5.21 -20.76
C HIS A 378 5.43 -5.21 -21.51
N GLY A 379 6.36 -4.36 -21.10
CA GLY A 379 7.71 -4.38 -21.65
C GLY A 379 8.70 -3.62 -20.77
N THR A 380 9.97 -3.83 -21.09
CA THR A 380 11.12 -3.24 -20.40
C THR A 380 11.97 -2.52 -21.42
N GLU A 381 12.54 -1.38 -21.04
CA GLU A 381 13.53 -0.65 -21.81
C GLU A 381 14.73 -0.34 -20.93
N ASN A 382 15.94 -0.61 -21.42
CA ASN A 382 17.18 -0.29 -20.72
C ASN A 382 17.77 1.00 -21.29
N ILE A 383 18.11 1.92 -20.41
CA ILE A 383 18.82 3.15 -20.72
C ILE A 383 20.31 2.86 -20.61
N ARG A 384 21.09 3.20 -21.64
CA ARG A 384 22.51 2.86 -21.75
C ARG A 384 23.35 3.27 -20.53
N ARG A 385 22.99 4.38 -19.88
CA ARG A 385 23.68 4.91 -18.70
C ARG A 385 22.64 5.31 -17.63
N PRO A 386 22.93 5.07 -16.34
CA PRO A 386 22.08 5.55 -15.25
C PRO A 386 21.86 7.06 -15.35
N THR A 387 20.60 7.49 -15.33
CA THR A 387 20.24 8.89 -15.52
C THR A 387 19.05 9.31 -14.66
N SER A 388 18.94 10.62 -14.43
CA SER A 388 17.76 11.31 -13.89
C SER A 388 17.23 12.39 -14.85
N SER A 389 17.78 12.45 -16.07
CA SER A 389 17.32 13.38 -17.12
C SER A 389 15.86 13.11 -17.47
N SER A 390 15.05 14.16 -17.37
CA SER A 390 13.65 14.12 -17.80
C SER A 390 13.56 13.72 -19.27
N ARG A 391 14.41 14.29 -20.13
CA ARG A 391 14.40 13.98 -21.56
C ARG A 391 14.68 12.51 -21.83
N GLN A 392 15.78 11.97 -21.33
CA GLN A 392 16.18 10.58 -21.61
C GLN A 392 15.15 9.57 -21.10
N ILE A 393 14.59 9.79 -19.91
CA ILE A 393 13.58 8.91 -19.33
C ILE A 393 12.26 9.00 -20.12
N ILE A 394 11.83 10.21 -20.48
CA ILE A 394 10.61 10.40 -21.29
C ILE A 394 10.76 9.71 -22.65
N ASP A 395 11.89 9.92 -23.33
CA ASP A 395 12.13 9.36 -24.65
C ASP A 395 12.14 7.82 -24.61
N ALA A 396 12.81 7.23 -23.61
CA ALA A 396 12.82 5.78 -23.42
C ALA A 396 11.43 5.19 -23.12
N VAL A 397 10.67 5.83 -22.21
CA VAL A 397 9.31 5.37 -21.85
C VAL A 397 8.34 5.54 -23.02
N LEU A 398 8.44 6.62 -23.79
CA LEU A 398 7.57 6.82 -24.97
C LEU A 398 7.91 5.85 -26.10
N ALA A 399 9.19 5.59 -26.36
CA ALA A 399 9.60 4.56 -27.32
C ALA A 399 9.07 3.17 -26.91
N LEU A 400 9.15 2.86 -25.61
CA LEU A 400 8.57 1.62 -25.07
C LEU A 400 7.05 1.58 -25.24
N TYR A 401 6.35 2.67 -24.95
CA TYR A 401 4.90 2.78 -25.16
C TYR A 401 4.53 2.55 -26.61
N ASP A 402 5.19 3.25 -27.54
CA ASP A 402 4.91 3.17 -28.98
C ASP A 402 5.17 1.74 -29.53
N ARG A 403 6.05 0.97 -28.89
CA ARG A 403 6.32 -0.44 -29.24
C ARG A 403 5.29 -1.43 -28.70
N ILE A 404 4.76 -1.22 -27.49
CA ILE A 404 3.93 -2.24 -26.81
C ILE A 404 2.42 -1.94 -26.84
N ALA A 405 2.03 -0.68 -27.01
CA ALA A 405 0.64 -0.27 -26.92
C ALA A 405 -0.11 -0.54 -28.23
N ASP A 406 -1.20 -1.32 -28.16
CA ASP A 406 -2.14 -1.47 -29.26
C ASP A 406 -2.92 -0.15 -29.52
N PRO A 407 -2.84 0.45 -30.72
CA PRO A 407 -3.54 1.69 -31.05
C PRO A 407 -5.07 1.62 -31.04
N VAL A 408 -5.64 0.41 -31.17
CA VAL A 408 -7.09 0.21 -31.23
C VAL A 408 -7.70 0.10 -29.84
N LEU A 409 -6.93 -0.38 -28.86
CA LEU A 409 -7.45 -0.70 -27.53
C LEU A 409 -7.45 0.52 -26.60
N LYS A 410 -8.53 0.64 -25.82
CA LYS A 410 -8.62 1.62 -24.72
C LYS A 410 -7.95 1.10 -23.47
N ILE A 411 -7.16 1.95 -22.81
CA ILE A 411 -6.38 1.64 -21.62
C ILE A 411 -7.13 2.13 -20.37
N ARG A 412 -7.10 1.33 -19.30
CA ARG A 412 -7.74 1.65 -18.01
C ARG A 412 -6.75 1.87 -16.88
N ARG A 413 -5.62 1.15 -16.90
CA ARG A 413 -4.58 1.26 -15.87
C ARG A 413 -3.19 1.27 -16.49
N ILE A 414 -2.31 2.05 -15.90
CA ILE A 414 -0.93 2.23 -16.33
C ILE A 414 -0.05 2.02 -15.10
N TYR A 415 1.01 1.24 -15.23
CA TYR A 415 2.06 1.11 -14.22
C TYR A 415 3.39 1.42 -14.88
N LEU A 416 4.10 2.40 -14.32
CA LEU A 416 5.47 2.72 -14.70
C LEU A 416 6.37 2.38 -13.52
N ASP A 417 7.27 1.44 -13.72
CA ASP A 417 8.24 1.02 -12.72
C ASP A 417 9.64 1.46 -13.18
N ILE A 418 10.33 2.18 -12.30
CA ILE A 418 11.72 2.59 -12.44
C ILE A 418 12.56 1.57 -11.66
N CYS A 419 13.36 0.80 -12.37
CA CYS A 419 14.14 -0.30 -11.83
C CYS A 419 15.61 0.10 -11.65
N HIS A 420 16.38 -0.75 -10.97
CA HIS A 420 17.83 -0.58 -10.76
C HIS A 420 18.22 0.83 -10.29
N VAL A 421 17.47 1.34 -9.31
CA VAL A 421 17.72 2.66 -8.77
C VAL A 421 19.01 2.65 -7.95
N VAL A 422 19.91 3.56 -8.29
CA VAL A 422 21.19 3.76 -7.59
C VAL A 422 21.26 5.19 -7.04
N ASP A 423 21.96 5.37 -5.93
CA ASP A 423 22.19 6.71 -5.37
C ASP A 423 23.13 7.49 -6.31
N ASP A 424 22.80 8.75 -6.55
CA ASP A 424 23.65 9.67 -7.32
C ASP A 424 24.81 10.11 -6.42
N THR A 425 25.86 9.31 -6.38
CA THR A 425 27.10 9.59 -5.63
C THR A 425 27.98 10.63 -6.32
N SER A 426 27.47 11.37 -7.31
CA SER A 426 28.18 12.48 -7.95
C SER A 426 28.24 13.76 -7.11
N ASP A 427 28.16 13.64 -5.77
CA ASP A 427 28.70 14.67 -4.89
C ASP A 427 30.22 14.67 -5.05
N LEU A 428 30.74 15.82 -5.48
CA LEU A 428 32.14 16.16 -5.73
C LEU A 428 33.12 15.98 -4.55
N LEU A 429 32.80 15.22 -3.50
CA LEU A 429 33.63 15.05 -2.31
C LEU A 429 33.59 13.64 -1.66
N THR A 430 33.31 12.58 -2.41
CA THR A 430 33.57 11.21 -1.90
C THR A 430 34.11 10.28 -2.98
N PRO A 431 35.38 9.80 -2.87
CA PRO A 431 36.05 9.04 -3.92
C PRO A 431 35.66 7.56 -3.89
N ARG A 432 34.36 7.25 -3.99
CA ARG A 432 33.89 5.86 -4.16
C ARG A 432 33.27 5.55 -5.51
N PHE A 433 33.04 6.56 -6.35
CA PHE A 433 32.57 6.37 -7.74
C PHE A 433 33.28 7.26 -8.78
N SER A 434 34.32 7.98 -8.36
CA SER A 434 35.29 8.65 -9.25
C SER A 434 36.51 7.75 -9.55
N GLN A 435 36.41 6.45 -9.26
CA GLN A 435 37.19 5.47 -9.98
C GLN A 435 36.31 5.03 -11.14
N GLU A 436 36.79 5.29 -12.36
CA GLU A 436 36.57 4.41 -13.49
C GLU A 436 36.31 3.00 -12.95
N LYS A 437 35.10 2.46 -13.18
CA LYS A 437 34.90 1.02 -12.98
C LYS A 437 36.02 0.34 -13.77
N GLU A 438 37.03 -0.19 -13.09
CA GLU A 438 37.91 -1.23 -13.62
C GLU A 438 36.99 -2.30 -14.19
N GLY A 439 36.78 -2.30 -15.51
CA GLY A 439 35.88 -3.23 -16.18
C GLY A 439 35.01 -2.69 -17.32
N ASN A 440 34.85 -1.37 -17.51
CA ASN A 440 34.18 -0.86 -18.71
C ASN A 440 35.18 -0.70 -19.86
N TRP A 441 35.70 -1.83 -20.35
CA TRP A 441 36.52 -1.88 -21.55
C TRP A 441 35.61 -1.70 -22.76
N GLU A 442 35.62 -0.51 -23.37
CA GLU A 442 35.02 -0.30 -24.68
C GLU A 442 36.01 -0.83 -25.72
N GLN A 443 35.66 -1.89 -26.46
CA GLN A 443 36.48 -2.34 -27.57
C GLN A 443 36.42 -1.28 -28.67
N LEU A 444 37.57 -0.70 -28.98
CA LEU A 444 37.68 0.26 -30.07
C LEU A 444 37.48 -0.47 -31.40
N ASP A 445 36.45 -0.09 -32.14
CA ASP A 445 36.25 -0.44 -33.53
C ASP A 445 37.06 0.51 -34.44
N LEU A 446 37.77 -0.04 -35.42
CA LEU A 446 38.63 0.68 -36.34
C LEU A 446 37.82 1.59 -37.29
N PHE A 447 36.54 1.30 -37.48
CA PHE A 447 35.65 2.05 -38.39
C PHE A 447 34.81 3.13 -37.69
N THR A 448 34.99 3.31 -36.37
CA THR A 448 34.31 4.35 -35.60
C THR A 448 35.09 5.67 -35.65
N ASP A 449 34.44 6.76 -36.02
CA ASP A 449 35.01 8.12 -35.95
C ASP A 449 34.97 8.62 -34.50
N TYR A 450 36.07 8.40 -33.78
CA TYR A 450 36.20 8.80 -32.37
C TYR A 450 36.19 10.30 -32.14
N GLU A 451 36.65 11.12 -33.10
CA GLU A 451 36.60 12.57 -32.95
C GLU A 451 35.15 13.07 -32.99
N ASN A 452 34.33 12.49 -33.88
CA ASN A 452 32.92 12.80 -33.94
C ASN A 452 32.18 12.27 -32.69
N LEU A 453 32.50 11.06 -32.25
CA LEU A 453 31.95 10.46 -31.02
C LEU A 453 32.27 11.31 -29.76
N GLU A 454 33.48 11.86 -29.67
CA GLU A 454 33.88 12.75 -28.57
C GLU A 454 33.13 14.09 -28.62
N LYS A 455 32.96 14.66 -29.81
CA LYS A 455 32.16 15.89 -30.00
C LYS A 455 30.70 15.65 -29.60
N GLU A 456 30.10 14.53 -30.00
CA GLU A 456 28.75 14.12 -29.61
C GLU A 456 28.65 13.96 -28.08
N ARG A 457 29.60 13.26 -27.44
CA ARG A 457 29.64 13.09 -25.98
C ARG A 457 29.76 14.42 -25.25
N LYS A 458 30.57 15.36 -25.75
CA LYS A 458 30.75 16.68 -25.15
C LYS A 458 29.48 17.53 -25.28
N GLN A 459 28.84 17.53 -26.45
CA GLN A 459 27.56 18.21 -26.66
C GLN A 459 26.45 17.61 -25.80
N GLU A 460 26.40 16.28 -25.67
CA GLU A 460 25.46 15.59 -24.79
C GLU A 460 25.68 16.00 -23.33
N GLN A 461 26.93 16.02 -22.87
CA GLN A 461 27.28 16.44 -21.51
C GLN A 461 26.87 17.89 -21.22
N GLU A 462 27.17 18.83 -22.13
CA GLU A 462 26.75 20.24 -22.00
C GLU A 462 25.22 20.39 -21.96
N THR A 463 24.50 19.55 -22.71
CA THR A 463 23.04 19.54 -22.73
C THR A 463 22.48 19.01 -21.40
N LEU A 464 23.04 17.93 -20.88
CA LEU A 464 22.67 17.35 -19.58
C LEU A 464 22.93 18.32 -18.43
N GLU A 465 24.05 19.05 -18.44
CA GLU A 465 24.34 20.06 -17.43
C GLU A 465 23.35 21.22 -17.45
N LYS A 466 22.96 21.68 -18.64
CA LYS A 466 21.92 22.71 -18.79
C LYS A 466 20.58 22.21 -18.28
N GLU A 467 20.22 20.96 -18.56
CA GLU A 467 18.98 20.33 -18.08
C GLU A 467 18.99 20.18 -16.56
N ARG A 468 20.10 19.74 -15.97
CA ARG A 468 20.27 19.64 -14.52
C ARG A 468 20.01 20.97 -13.82
N ARG A 469 20.61 22.07 -14.32
CA ARG A 469 20.36 23.43 -13.80
C ARG A 469 18.89 23.85 -13.92
N LEU A 470 18.23 23.48 -15.02
CA LEU A 470 16.80 23.74 -15.22
C LEU A 470 15.94 22.95 -14.22
N GLN A 471 16.23 21.66 -14.03
CA GLN A 471 15.54 20.79 -13.08
C GLN A 471 15.71 21.29 -11.64
N ASP A 472 16.91 21.72 -11.24
CA ASP A 472 17.17 22.37 -9.95
C ASP A 472 16.31 23.62 -9.75
N ALA A 473 16.28 24.51 -10.74
CA ALA A 473 15.46 25.72 -10.69
C ALA A 473 13.97 25.38 -10.57
N LEU A 474 13.46 24.44 -11.37
CA LEU A 474 12.07 23.99 -11.32
C LEU A 474 11.70 23.35 -9.98
N LEU A 475 12.59 22.54 -9.42
CA LEU A 475 12.40 21.88 -8.14
C LEU A 475 12.31 22.92 -7.01
N SER A 476 13.21 23.90 -6.99
CA SER A 476 13.20 24.98 -5.98
C SER A 476 11.89 25.77 -5.96
N ILE A 477 11.32 26.05 -7.15
CA ILE A 477 10.05 26.76 -7.29
C ILE A 477 8.89 25.87 -6.81
N ARG A 478 8.90 24.58 -7.18
CA ARG A 478 7.86 23.63 -6.74
C ARG A 478 7.86 23.39 -5.25
N GLN A 479 9.03 23.35 -4.61
CA GLN A 479 9.15 23.22 -3.16
C GLN A 479 8.60 24.45 -2.43
N LYS A 480 8.82 25.66 -2.99
CA LYS A 480 8.36 26.92 -2.36
C LYS A 480 6.88 27.23 -2.60
N TYR A 481 6.37 27.01 -3.82
CA TYR A 481 5.04 27.47 -4.23
C TYR A 481 4.06 26.31 -4.54
N GLY A 482 4.51 25.06 -4.42
CA GLY A 482 3.71 23.86 -4.68
C GLY A 482 3.90 23.27 -6.08
N LYS A 483 3.51 22.00 -6.24
CA LYS A 483 3.73 21.22 -7.48
C LYS A 483 3.05 21.81 -8.72
N ASN A 484 1.93 22.51 -8.53
CA ASN A 484 1.17 23.18 -9.59
C ASN A 484 1.67 24.59 -9.92
N ALA A 485 2.70 25.11 -9.24
CA ALA A 485 3.24 26.45 -9.50
C ALA A 485 3.91 26.56 -10.88
N ILE A 486 4.56 25.50 -11.35
CA ILE A 486 5.11 25.40 -12.71
C ILE A 486 4.76 24.05 -13.32
N LEU A 487 4.13 24.12 -14.49
CA LEU A 487 3.70 22.98 -15.28
C LEU A 487 4.26 23.09 -16.70
N LYS A 488 4.60 21.96 -17.30
CA LYS A 488 4.91 21.90 -18.74
C LYS A 488 3.64 22.11 -19.54
N GLY A 489 3.75 22.70 -20.74
CA GLY A 489 2.61 22.93 -21.64
C GLY A 489 1.84 21.64 -21.99
N THR A 490 2.50 20.48 -21.92
CA THR A 490 1.85 19.17 -22.08
C THR A 490 0.75 18.91 -21.04
N SER A 491 0.90 19.43 -19.82
CA SER A 491 -0.09 19.28 -18.75
C SER A 491 -1.32 20.19 -18.88
N LEU A 492 -1.37 20.97 -19.96
CA LEU A 492 -2.52 21.77 -20.38
C LEU A 492 -3.27 21.14 -21.56
N GLN A 493 -2.76 20.06 -22.14
CA GLN A 493 -3.43 19.36 -23.25
C GLN A 493 -4.71 18.68 -22.78
N GLU A 494 -5.67 18.53 -23.69
CA GLU A 494 -6.89 17.79 -23.42
C GLU A 494 -6.55 16.33 -23.06
N GLY A 495 -7.05 15.88 -21.91
CA GLY A 495 -6.79 14.54 -21.40
C GLY A 495 -5.53 14.38 -20.53
N ALA A 496 -4.75 15.45 -20.32
CA ALA A 496 -3.69 15.50 -19.32
C ALA A 496 -4.25 15.35 -17.89
N THR A 497 -3.48 14.69 -17.01
CA THR A 497 -3.93 14.37 -15.63
C THR A 497 -3.04 14.95 -14.54
N MET A 498 -1.84 15.44 -14.87
CA MET A 498 -0.83 15.87 -13.89
C MET A 498 -1.35 16.95 -12.91
N ARG A 499 -2.15 17.91 -13.37
CA ARG A 499 -2.73 18.97 -12.50
C ARG A 499 -3.53 18.41 -11.34
N GLN A 500 -4.50 17.55 -11.66
CA GLN A 500 -5.35 16.90 -10.66
C GLN A 500 -4.52 15.96 -9.79
N ARG A 501 -3.54 15.26 -10.38
CA ARG A 501 -2.69 14.31 -9.66
C ARG A 501 -1.78 14.97 -8.64
N ASN A 502 -1.29 16.17 -8.90
CA ASN A 502 -0.49 16.94 -7.95
C ASN A 502 -1.25 17.25 -6.66
N ASP A 503 -2.58 17.30 -6.71
CA ASP A 503 -3.47 17.52 -5.56
C ASP A 503 -3.98 16.20 -4.95
N THR A 504 -3.36 15.05 -5.30
CA THR A 504 -3.72 13.73 -4.76
C THR A 504 -2.54 13.02 -4.08
N VAL A 505 -2.84 12.23 -3.06
CA VAL A 505 -1.92 11.28 -2.41
C VAL A 505 -2.56 9.89 -2.49
N GLY A 506 -1.84 8.90 -3.02
CA GLY A 506 -2.37 7.54 -3.20
C GLY A 506 -3.58 7.45 -4.15
N GLY A 507 -3.81 8.47 -5.00
CA GLY A 507 -4.99 8.55 -5.87
C GLY A 507 -6.26 9.09 -5.19
N HIS A 508 -6.14 9.57 -3.95
CA HIS A 508 -7.18 10.26 -3.21
C HIS A 508 -6.81 11.73 -3.00
N ARG A 509 -7.79 12.60 -2.79
CA ARG A 509 -7.54 14.03 -2.58
C ARG A 509 -6.58 14.23 -1.39
N ALA A 510 -5.56 15.06 -1.60
CA ALA A 510 -4.48 15.30 -0.63
C ALA A 510 -4.99 15.99 0.62
#